data_AF-A0A0Q4UCS5-F1
#
_entry.id   AF-A0A0Q4UCS5-F1
#
_cell.length_a   1.000
_cell.length_b   1.000
_cell.length_c   1.000
_cell.angle_alpha   90.00
_cell.angle_beta   90.00
_cell.angle_gamma   90.00
#
_symmetry.space_group_name_H-M   'P 1'
#
loop_
_entity.id
_entity.type
_entity.pdbx_description
1 polymer ?
#
loop_
_entity_poly.entity_id
_entity_poly.type
_entity_poly.pdbx_seq_one_letter_code
_entity_poly.pdbx_strand_id
1 'polypeptide(L)'
;MCAAIGVASPAIAQRASTLDMTCPEARSVVSRNRGIVLGTGGATYDRFVRDRGACEVTEITIPAYAPTRDTPDCFIGYRCREPGRGDRFDGF
;
A
#
# COMPACT_ATOMS: atom_id res chain seq x y z
N MET A 1 29.30 -0.94 37.94
CA MET A 1 28.93 -1.72 36.73
C MET A 1 27.47 -2.14 36.92
N CYS A 2 26.50 -1.38 36.40
CA CYS A 2 25.08 -1.70 36.51
C CYS A 2 24.65 -2.40 35.23
N ALA A 3 24.31 -3.68 35.33
CA ALA A 3 23.69 -4.44 34.24
C ALA A 3 22.18 -4.14 34.24
N ALA A 4 21.71 -3.38 33.26
CA ALA A 4 20.28 -3.22 33.00
C ALA A 4 19.82 -4.38 32.12
N ILE A 5 19.01 -5.27 32.68
CA ILE A 5 18.36 -6.36 31.94
C ILE A 5 17.12 -5.76 31.27
N GLY A 6 17.16 -5.55 29.96
CA GLY A 6 16.02 -5.09 29.17
C GLY A 6 15.05 -6.24 28.88
N VAL A 7 13.80 -6.11 29.33
CA VAL A 7 12.73 -7.02 28.96
C VAL A 7 12.21 -6.61 27.58
N ALA A 8 12.50 -7.40 26.55
CA ALA A 8 11.95 -7.19 25.22
C ALA A 8 10.51 -7.74 25.17
N SER A 9 9.51 -6.86 25.12
CA SER A 9 8.14 -7.27 24.82
C SER A 9 8.01 -7.61 23.33
N PRO A 10 7.33 -8.71 22.94
CA PRO A 10 7.06 -8.97 21.55
C PRO A 10 6.07 -7.93 21.02
N ALA A 11 6.55 -7.02 20.17
CA ALA A 11 5.67 -6.14 19.42
C ALA A 11 4.96 -6.98 18.34
N ILE A 12 3.67 -7.29 18.52
CA ILE A 12 2.83 -7.72 17.40
C ILE A 12 2.69 -6.50 16.49
N ALA A 13 3.49 -6.46 15.42
CA ALA A 13 3.36 -5.45 14.39
C ALA A 13 2.06 -5.71 13.60
N GLN A 14 0.95 -5.17 14.09
CA GLN A 14 -0.33 -5.21 13.38
C GLN A 14 -0.23 -4.28 12.17
N ARG A 15 -0.38 -4.84 10.96
CA ARG A 15 -0.41 -4.03 9.73
C ARG A 15 -1.64 -3.12 9.77
N ALA A 16 -1.45 -1.85 9.41
CA ALA A 16 -2.56 -0.95 9.20
C ALA A 16 -3.47 -1.50 8.09
N SER A 17 -4.78 -1.49 8.32
CA SER A 17 -5.78 -2.00 7.37
C SER A 17 -6.56 -0.84 6.75
N THR A 18 -6.87 -0.95 5.46
CA THR A 18 -7.77 0.00 4.78
C THR A 18 -9.18 -0.05 5.37
N LEU A 19 -9.58 -1.20 5.96
CA LEU A 19 -10.88 -1.39 6.61
C LEU A 19 -11.05 -0.57 7.90
N ASP A 20 -9.95 -0.14 8.52
CA ASP A 20 -9.99 0.72 9.72
C ASP A 20 -10.01 2.22 9.37
N MET A 21 -9.84 2.55 8.09
CA MET A 21 -9.72 3.91 7.58
C MET A 21 -10.91 4.28 6.71
N THR A 22 -11.22 5.58 6.64
CA THR A 22 -12.09 6.09 5.57
C THR A 22 -11.35 6.18 4.23
N CYS A 23 -12.07 6.19 3.12
CA CYS A 23 -11.51 6.37 1.79
C CYS A 23 -10.52 7.56 1.67
N PRO A 24 -10.85 8.79 2.13
CA PRO A 24 -9.89 9.90 2.10
C PRO A 24 -8.69 9.69 3.04
N GLU A 25 -8.86 9.05 4.19
CA GLU A 25 -7.76 8.74 5.11
C GLU A 25 -6.79 7.75 4.49
N ALA A 26 -7.29 6.66 3.90
CA ALA A 26 -6.46 5.67 3.22
C ALA A 26 -5.66 6.28 2.07
N ARG A 27 -6.30 7.13 1.25
CA ARG A 27 -5.63 7.89 0.18
C ARG A 27 -4.54 8.80 0.73
N SER A 28 -4.80 9.46 1.85
CA SER A 28 -3.84 10.35 2.52
C SER A 28 -2.65 9.58 3.10
N VAL A 29 -2.88 8.38 3.63
CA VAL A 29 -1.81 7.48 4.08
C VAL A 29 -0.93 7.06 2.90
N VAL A 30 -1.51 6.65 1.78
CA VAL A 30 -0.73 6.30 0.58
C VAL A 30 -0.01 7.51 0.00
N SER A 31 -0.61 8.70 -0.05
CA SER A 31 0.05 9.88 -0.61
C SER A 31 1.23 10.41 0.21
N ARG A 32 1.24 10.16 1.52
CA ARG A 32 2.38 10.50 2.40
C ARG A 32 3.54 9.53 2.27
N ASN A 33 3.29 8.30 1.80
CA ASN A 33 4.30 7.27 1.65
C ASN A 33 4.65 7.06 0.17
N ARG A 34 5.89 6.70 -0.18
CA ARG A 34 6.17 6.34 -1.59
C ARG A 34 5.52 4.99 -1.94
N GLY A 35 5.62 4.02 -1.04
CA GLY A 35 4.89 2.76 -1.10
C GLY A 35 4.64 2.21 0.30
N ILE A 36 3.44 1.67 0.53
CA ILE A 36 3.02 1.15 1.83
C ILE A 36 2.20 -0.13 1.64
N VAL A 37 2.39 -1.10 2.54
CA VAL A 37 1.58 -2.32 2.58
C VAL A 37 0.43 -2.12 3.55
N LEU A 38 -0.80 -2.22 3.06
CA LEU A 38 -2.01 -2.13 3.88
C LEU A 38 -2.80 -3.42 3.78
N GLY A 39 -3.40 -3.83 4.89
CA GLY A 39 -4.38 -4.91 4.89
C GLY A 39 -5.63 -4.51 4.12
N THR A 40 -6.21 -5.43 3.36
CA THR A 40 -7.44 -5.22 2.57
C THR A 40 -8.60 -6.10 3.05
N GLY A 41 -8.36 -6.94 4.07
CA GLY A 41 -9.37 -7.78 4.73
C GLY A 41 -8.87 -9.17 5.08
N GLY A 42 -9.28 -9.71 6.23
CA GLY A 42 -8.81 -11.03 6.67
C GLY A 42 -7.27 -11.13 6.69
N ALA A 43 -6.74 -12.09 5.94
CA ALA A 43 -5.29 -12.28 5.76
C ALA A 43 -4.72 -11.62 4.49
N THR A 44 -5.54 -10.87 3.72
CA THR A 44 -5.11 -10.23 2.48
C THR A 44 -4.52 -8.85 2.73
N TYR A 45 -3.52 -8.52 1.94
CA TYR A 45 -2.85 -7.24 1.95
C TYR A 45 -2.35 -6.91 0.55
N ASP A 46 -2.22 -5.63 0.26
CA ASP A 46 -1.70 -5.12 -0.99
C ASP A 46 -0.65 -4.04 -0.71
N ARG A 47 0.31 -3.89 -1.63
CA ARG A 47 1.24 -2.76 -1.64
C ARG A 47 0.67 -1.65 -2.51
N PHE A 48 0.35 -0.51 -1.91
CA PHE A 48 -0.09 0.68 -2.60
C PHE A 48 1.06 1.65 -2.77
N VAL A 49 1.16 2.27 -3.94
CA VAL A 49 2.13 3.33 -4.23
C VAL A 49 1.43 4.62 -4.59
N ARG A 50 2.12 5.72 -4.31
CA ARG A 50 1.62 7.06 -4.63
C ARG A 50 1.70 7.37 -6.12
N ASP A 51 2.80 7.00 -6.76
CA ASP A 51 3.10 7.38 -8.15
C ASP A 51 4.13 6.42 -8.80
N ARG A 52 4.38 6.59 -10.10
CA ARG A 52 5.30 5.75 -10.89
C ARG A 52 6.72 5.74 -10.34
N GLY A 53 7.19 6.82 -9.71
CA GLY A 53 8.51 6.91 -9.10
C GLY A 53 8.69 6.06 -7.84
N ALA A 54 7.71 5.24 -7.46
CA ALA A 54 7.79 4.24 -6.41
C ALA A 54 7.65 2.78 -6.92
N CYS A 55 7.57 2.63 -8.25
CA CYS A 55 7.67 1.35 -8.96
C CYS A 55 9.09 1.14 -9.50
N GLU A 56 9.39 -0.08 -9.90
CA GLU A 56 10.63 -0.36 -10.62
C GLU A 56 10.65 0.34 -11.98
N VAL A 57 11.85 0.56 -12.52
CA VAL A 57 12.04 1.31 -13.78
C VAL A 57 11.27 0.70 -14.95
N THR A 58 11.15 -0.62 -14.97
CA THR A 58 10.43 -1.37 -16.01
C THR A 58 8.91 -1.38 -15.81
N GLU A 59 8.41 -1.10 -14.60
CA GLU A 59 7.01 -1.24 -14.25
C GLU A 59 6.17 -0.01 -14.65
N ILE A 60 4.85 -0.22 -14.70
CA ILE A 60 3.84 0.82 -14.87
C ILE A 60 2.92 0.87 -13.65
N THR A 61 2.31 2.02 -13.40
CA THR A 61 1.27 2.16 -12.38
C THR A 61 -0.10 1.81 -12.94
N ILE A 62 -0.81 0.92 -12.25
CA ILE A 62 -2.22 0.64 -12.49
C ILE A 62 -3.06 1.19 -11.32
N PRO A 63 -4.27 1.72 -11.57
CA PRO A 63 -5.18 2.12 -10.50
C PRO A 63 -5.44 0.99 -9.51
N ALA A 64 -5.37 1.29 -8.22
CA ALA A 64 -5.57 0.33 -7.15
C ALA A 64 -6.73 0.75 -6.26
N TYR A 65 -7.72 -0.13 -6.20
CA TYR A 65 -8.92 0.03 -5.40
C TYR A 65 -8.91 -0.99 -4.27
N ALA A 66 -9.39 -0.58 -3.10
CA ALA A 66 -9.56 -1.47 -1.97
C ALA A 66 -10.77 -1.08 -1.13
N PRO A 67 -11.34 -2.04 -0.38
CA PRO A 67 -12.41 -1.74 0.56
C PRO A 67 -11.88 -0.90 1.71
N THR A 68 -12.69 0.07 2.10
CA THR A 68 -12.48 0.94 3.25
C THR A 68 -13.69 0.89 4.17
N ARG A 69 -13.61 1.53 5.33
CA ARG A 69 -14.70 1.52 6.32
C ARG A 69 -16.03 2.06 5.77
N ASP A 70 -15.96 3.07 4.90
CA ASP A 70 -17.12 3.77 4.34
C ASP A 70 -17.40 3.40 2.88
N THR A 71 -16.37 3.05 2.11
CA THR A 71 -16.50 2.80 0.67
C THR A 71 -15.90 1.44 0.28
N PRO A 72 -16.67 0.49 -0.28
CA PRO A 72 -16.18 -0.85 -0.61
C PRO A 72 -15.23 -0.88 -1.82
N ASP A 73 -15.29 0.12 -2.70
CA ASP A 73 -14.41 0.24 -3.88
C ASP A 73 -13.79 1.64 -3.93
N CYS A 74 -12.91 1.95 -2.96
CA CYS A 74 -12.24 3.24 -2.89
C CYS A 74 -10.97 3.22 -3.74
N PHE A 75 -10.76 4.24 -4.58
CA PHE A 75 -9.45 4.47 -5.20
C PHE A 75 -8.47 4.98 -4.14
N ILE A 76 -7.49 4.16 -3.75
CA ILE A 76 -6.54 4.51 -2.67
C ILE A 76 -5.20 4.98 -3.25
N GLY A 77 -4.82 4.52 -4.44
CA GLY A 77 -3.58 4.87 -5.11
C GLY A 77 -3.30 3.96 -6.29
N TYR A 78 -2.04 3.57 -6.48
CA TYR A 78 -1.66 2.70 -7.59
C TYR A 78 -0.99 1.42 -7.10
N ARG A 79 -0.92 0.41 -7.98
CA ARG A 79 -0.04 -0.75 -7.87
C ARG A 79 0.95 -0.75 -9.02
N CYS A 80 2.11 -1.32 -8.78
CA CYS A 80 3.09 -1.53 -9.83
C CYS A 80 2.78 -2.84 -10.55
N ARG A 81 2.92 -2.82 -11.87
CA ARG A 81 2.73 -3.98 -12.74
C ARG A 81 3.78 -3.97 -13.84
N GLU A 82 4.34 -5.12 -14.17
CA GLU A 82 5.18 -5.25 -15.35
C GLU A 82 4.34 -5.01 -16.63
N PRO A 83 4.78 -4.14 -17.55
CA PRO A 83 4.05 -3.88 -18.79
C PRO A 83 3.98 -5.13 -19.66
N GLY A 84 2.76 -5.43 -20.12
CA GLY A 84 2.50 -6.49 -21.07
C GLY A 84 2.92 -6.12 -22.50
N ARG A 85 2.64 -7.02 -23.45
CA ARG A 85 2.87 -6.76 -24.88
C ARG A 85 1.99 -5.61 -25.39
N GLY A 86 0.75 -5.49 -24.91
CA GLY A 86 -0.18 -4.41 -25.32
C GLY A 86 0.24 -3.02 -24.84
N ASP A 87 0.66 -2.88 -23.59
CA ASP A 87 0.99 -1.57 -22.99
C ASP A 87 2.20 -0.86 -23.64
N ARG A 88 3.03 -1.61 -24.40
CA ARG A 88 4.20 -1.06 -25.10
C ARG A 88 3.85 -0.34 -26.42
N PHE A 89 2.64 -0.54 -26.95
CA PHE A 89 2.24 -0.01 -28.26
C PHE A 89 1.34 1.23 -28.20
N ASP A 90 0.88 1.64 -27.01
CA ASP A 90 0.02 2.82 -26.82
C ASP A 90 0.80 4.10 -26.49
N GLY A 91 2.10 4.11 -26.79
CA GLY A 91 3.06 5.17 -26.39
C GLY A 91 3.55 6.08 -27.52
N PHE A 92 2.85 6.17 -28.66
CA PHE A 92 3.14 7.13 -29.75
C PHE A 92 2.02 8.14 -29.92
#